data_AF-A0A7S4JMT4-F1
#
_entry.id   AF-A0A7S4JMT4-F1
#
_cell.length_a   1.000
_cell.length_b   1.000
_cell.length_c   1.000
_cell.angle_alpha   90.00
_cell.angle_beta   90.00
_cell.angle_gamma   90.00
#
_symmetry.space_group_name_H-M   'P 1'
#
loop_
_entity.id
_entity.type
_entity.pdbx_description
1 polymer ?
#
loop_
_entity_poly.entity_id
_entity_poly.type
_entity_poly.pdbx_seq_one_letter_code
_entity_poly.pdbx_strand_id
1 'polypeptide(L)'
;SDVRGRNRARRPFRKGSRQCGSTVSIQHMSRNNGSSRSRSAVVLAVILVASNVLVFQLATMRSVNSATSNIPALRADAALHLPLEMEEGAASASAPSSPHRVGIPQGGAKALPSVGTTSGEEEQIKRKIYGGKGDKKHLGGFTDIDIHGISPTVWKFMVEHLGVKSFMDVGCGKGVSSSWFALHGVEVLCAEGSHDAVMQSILPDPANQVVEHDFSRGPWWPAKTYDAVWCVEFTEHVGRNFQQNYVTAFRKAALIFVTHSGWGGWHHVEVHDNDWWQTRFESYGFVYSKILTDKTKALASQESRSGIPSPKEGKGYNAQHVYTNMQVFINPTVASLPEHQHLMAEHGCYGGKNDAIKGADKRIHIECGGEKDKENLTALPAAYKPLPLNSHMDKKWESLIKDMLQKGNEPKVEEKTN
;
A
#
# COMPACT_ATOMS: atom_id res chain seq x y z
N SER A 1 52.89 16.92 68.41
CA SER A 1 52.28 17.43 67.18
C SER A 1 50.85 16.95 67.09
N ASP A 2 49.94 17.92 66.98
CA ASP A 2 48.51 17.79 66.70
C ASP A 2 48.20 17.10 65.35
N VAL A 3 46.98 16.64 65.03
CA VAL A 3 45.68 16.59 65.74
C VAL A 3 45.13 15.15 65.71
N ARG A 4 44.26 14.74 66.65
CA ARG A 4 43.39 13.54 66.52
C ARG A 4 41.90 13.86 66.71
N GLY A 5 41.05 13.43 65.78
CA GLY A 5 39.60 13.18 66.00
C GLY A 5 39.24 11.81 65.41
N ARG A 6 38.56 10.84 66.05
CA ARG A 6 37.49 10.78 67.08
C ARG A 6 36.09 11.16 66.57
N ASN A 7 34.99 10.44 66.89
CA ASN A 7 34.83 9.02 67.27
C ASN A 7 33.34 8.57 67.15
N ARG A 8 33.03 7.28 67.36
CA ARG A 8 31.65 6.72 67.45
C ARG A 8 30.96 6.89 68.82
N ALA A 9 29.62 7.03 68.82
CA ALA A 9 28.65 6.72 69.91
C ALA A 9 27.26 6.40 69.27
N ARG A 10 26.24 5.71 69.83
CA ARG A 10 25.89 5.05 71.11
C ARG A 10 25.27 5.88 72.27
N ARG A 11 23.93 5.96 72.30
CA ARG A 11 22.92 5.83 73.45
C ARG A 11 23.15 6.62 74.76
N PRO A 12 22.11 7.16 75.48
CA PRO A 12 20.99 6.45 76.19
C PRO A 12 19.56 6.99 75.83
N PHE A 13 18.36 6.50 76.26
CA PHE A 13 17.72 6.12 77.57
C PHE A 13 17.37 7.34 78.50
N ARG A 14 16.22 7.49 79.20
CA ARG A 14 14.99 6.66 79.48
C ARG A 14 13.83 7.49 80.14
N LYS A 15 12.62 6.91 80.28
CA LYS A 15 11.38 7.29 81.05
C LYS A 15 10.34 8.18 80.31
N GLY A 16 9.01 8.04 80.47
CA GLY A 16 8.22 7.12 81.34
C GLY A 16 6.71 6.98 81.01
N SER A 17 6.03 6.07 81.74
CA SER A 17 4.74 5.34 81.51
C SER A 17 3.36 6.03 81.71
N ARG A 18 2.32 5.53 81.00
CA ARG A 18 0.97 5.00 81.45
C ARG A 18 0.17 4.54 80.18
N GLN A 19 -0.49 3.37 80.06
CA GLN A 19 -1.70 2.79 80.70
C GLN A 19 -3.00 3.61 80.52
N CYS A 20 -4.22 3.09 80.26
CA CYS A 20 -4.80 1.76 79.86
C CYS A 20 -6.30 1.98 79.42
N GLY A 21 -7.08 1.03 78.86
CA GLY A 21 -6.75 -0.32 78.34
C GLY A 21 -7.89 -1.38 78.38
N SER A 22 -9.11 -1.15 77.88
CA SER A 22 -10.28 -2.10 77.94
C SER A 22 -11.40 -1.78 76.91
N THR A 23 -12.53 -2.52 76.83
CA THR A 23 -12.80 -3.83 76.14
C THR A 23 -14.34 -4.11 76.07
N VAL A 24 -14.81 -5.18 75.37
CA VAL A 24 -16.20 -5.75 75.41
C VAL A 24 -17.28 -4.95 74.61
N SER A 25 -18.30 -5.47 73.89
CA SER A 25 -18.80 -6.85 73.60
C SER A 25 -19.39 -7.02 72.17
N ILE A 26 -19.94 -8.22 71.89
CA ILE A 26 -20.65 -8.69 70.67
C ILE A 26 -22.18 -8.84 70.95
N GLN A 27 -23.09 -8.59 69.98
CA GLN A 27 -24.22 -9.49 69.62
C GLN A 27 -25.14 -9.02 68.46
N HIS A 28 -26.01 -9.94 68.00
CA HIS A 28 -26.89 -9.87 66.81
C HIS A 28 -28.19 -9.07 66.98
N MET A 29 -28.73 -8.56 65.85
CA MET A 29 -30.06 -8.86 65.22
C MET A 29 -30.35 -7.81 64.11
N SER A 30 -31.24 -7.96 63.13
CA SER A 30 -31.82 -9.09 62.37
C SER A 30 -32.76 -8.50 61.27
N ARG A 31 -33.08 -9.25 60.20
CA ARG A 31 -34.09 -8.95 59.14
C ARG A 31 -33.81 -7.77 58.17
N ASN A 32 -34.39 -7.71 56.95
CA ASN A 32 -34.62 -8.77 55.95
C ASN A 32 -34.95 -8.20 54.55
N ASN A 33 -34.82 -9.02 53.49
CA ASN A 33 -35.50 -8.97 52.19
C ASN A 33 -35.66 -7.63 51.40
N GLY A 34 -35.05 -7.59 50.21
CA GLY A 34 -35.35 -6.60 49.14
C GLY A 34 -35.00 -7.14 47.75
N SER A 35 -35.70 -8.19 47.29
CA SER A 35 -35.20 -9.09 46.24
C SER A 35 -35.78 -8.88 44.82
N SER A 36 -34.96 -9.30 43.84
CA SER A 36 -35.34 -9.88 42.53
C SER A 36 -36.09 -9.01 41.50
N ARG A 37 -37.19 -8.33 41.85
CA ARG A 37 -38.19 -7.79 40.88
C ARG A 37 -37.62 -6.94 39.74
N SER A 38 -36.61 -6.11 40.01
CA SER A 38 -36.02 -5.21 38.99
C SER A 38 -35.33 -5.97 37.84
N ARG A 39 -34.58 -7.04 38.12
CA ARG A 39 -33.80 -7.73 37.08
C ARG A 39 -34.67 -8.56 36.14
N SER A 40 -35.70 -9.23 36.67
CA SER A 40 -36.64 -10.00 35.85
C SER A 40 -37.46 -9.11 34.89
N ALA A 41 -37.81 -7.89 35.30
CA ALA A 41 -38.52 -6.94 34.44
C ALA A 41 -37.68 -6.52 33.22
N VAL A 42 -36.38 -6.25 33.40
CA VAL A 42 -35.47 -5.91 32.30
C VAL A 42 -35.28 -7.09 31.35
N VAL A 43 -35.11 -8.31 31.88
CA VAL A 43 -34.98 -9.52 31.05
C VAL A 43 -36.26 -9.78 30.24
N LEU A 44 -37.44 -9.64 30.84
CA LEU A 44 -38.72 -9.75 30.13
C LEU A 44 -38.87 -8.68 29.03
N ALA A 45 -38.46 -7.44 29.28
CA ALA A 45 -38.49 -6.37 28.28
C ALA A 45 -37.58 -6.68 27.08
N VAL A 46 -36.35 -7.17 27.32
CA VAL A 46 -35.43 -7.58 26.23
C VAL A 46 -35.98 -8.76 25.42
N ILE A 47 -36.58 -9.76 26.08
CA ILE A 47 -37.23 -10.90 25.40
C ILE A 47 -38.45 -10.46 24.58
N LEU A 48 -39.24 -9.49 25.06
CA LEU A 48 -40.36 -8.93 24.33
C LEU A 48 -39.91 -8.11 23.10
N VAL A 49 -38.84 -7.32 23.21
CA VAL A 49 -38.27 -6.60 22.05
C VAL A 49 -37.72 -7.58 21.02
N ALA A 50 -36.93 -8.57 21.45
CA ALA A 50 -36.36 -9.58 20.56
C ALA A 50 -37.43 -10.42 19.83
N SER A 51 -38.49 -10.81 20.53
CA SER A 51 -39.59 -11.59 19.91
C SER A 51 -40.43 -10.75 18.95
N ASN A 52 -40.68 -9.46 19.22
CA ASN A 52 -41.32 -8.57 18.25
C ASN A 52 -40.47 -8.34 16.99
N VAL A 53 -39.14 -8.17 17.14
CA VAL A 53 -38.23 -8.07 15.97
C VAL A 53 -38.25 -9.36 15.15
N LEU A 54 -38.27 -10.54 15.79
CA LEU A 54 -38.35 -11.83 15.10
C LEU A 54 -39.70 -12.03 14.37
N VAL A 55 -40.81 -11.62 14.98
CA VAL A 55 -42.14 -11.63 14.33
C VAL A 55 -42.18 -10.68 13.14
N PHE A 56 -41.58 -9.49 13.23
CA PHE A 56 -41.48 -8.56 12.11
C PHE A 56 -40.65 -9.13 10.95
N GLN A 57 -39.49 -9.76 11.25
CA GLN A 57 -38.65 -10.44 10.26
C GLN A 57 -39.38 -11.62 9.57
N LEU A 58 -40.17 -12.39 10.31
CA LEU A 58 -40.99 -13.48 9.75
C LEU A 58 -42.17 -12.95 8.92
N ALA A 59 -42.74 -11.79 9.28
CA ALA A 59 -43.78 -11.13 8.50
C ALA A 59 -43.24 -10.57 7.17
N THR A 60 -42.07 -9.93 7.17
CA THR A 60 -41.44 -9.44 5.92
C THR A 60 -41.01 -10.59 5.01
N MET A 61 -40.44 -11.68 5.53
CA MET A 61 -40.14 -12.88 4.73
C MET A 61 -41.39 -13.52 4.13
N ARG A 62 -42.53 -13.55 4.84
CA ARG A 62 -43.81 -14.00 4.28
C ARG A 62 -44.34 -13.08 3.19
N SER A 63 -44.15 -11.76 3.31
CA SER A 63 -44.51 -10.79 2.28
C SER A 63 -43.74 -11.04 0.97
N VAL A 64 -42.42 -11.24 1.07
CA VAL A 64 -41.56 -11.52 -0.11
C VAL A 64 -41.95 -12.84 -0.79
N ASN A 65 -42.21 -13.91 -0.03
CA ASN A 65 -42.66 -15.19 -0.59
C ASN A 65 -44.10 -15.15 -1.16
N SER A 66 -44.89 -14.11 -0.87
CA SER A 66 -46.20 -13.90 -1.48
C SER A 66 -46.13 -13.06 -2.77
N ALA A 67 -44.98 -12.46 -3.09
CA ALA A 67 -44.78 -11.62 -4.28
C ALA A 67 -44.17 -12.40 -5.47
N THR A 68 -43.63 -13.60 -5.25
CA THR A 68 -42.93 -14.40 -6.26
C THR A 68 -43.83 -15.42 -7.00
N SER A 69 -45.11 -15.52 -6.64
CA SER A 69 -46.04 -16.55 -7.14
C SER A 69 -46.85 -16.16 -8.39
N ASN A 70 -46.70 -14.94 -8.91
CA ASN A 70 -47.48 -14.42 -10.05
C ASN A 70 -46.60 -13.76 -11.14
N ILE A 71 -45.55 -14.46 -11.59
CA ILE A 71 -44.86 -14.13 -12.85
C ILE A 71 -45.37 -15.11 -13.94
N PRO A 72 -46.06 -14.64 -14.99
CA PRO A 72 -46.48 -15.51 -16.09
C PRO A 72 -45.28 -16.10 -16.82
N ALA A 73 -45.27 -17.41 -17.04
CA ALA A 73 -44.25 -18.09 -17.82
C ALA A 73 -44.36 -17.70 -19.31
N LEU A 74 -43.45 -16.83 -19.77
CA LEU A 74 -43.30 -16.50 -21.18
C LEU A 74 -42.85 -17.73 -21.97
N ARG A 75 -43.77 -18.34 -22.72
CA ARG A 75 -43.45 -19.42 -23.66
C ARG A 75 -42.59 -18.89 -24.80
N ALA A 76 -41.46 -19.54 -25.04
CA ALA A 76 -40.55 -19.23 -26.14
C ALA A 76 -40.96 -19.97 -27.44
N ASP A 77 -42.16 -19.67 -27.94
CA ASP A 77 -42.69 -20.23 -29.20
C ASP A 77 -42.83 -19.13 -30.27
N ALA A 78 -41.69 -18.64 -30.76
CA ALA A 78 -41.61 -17.65 -31.84
C ALA A 78 -40.42 -17.94 -32.76
N ALA A 79 -40.56 -18.94 -33.63
CA ALA A 79 -39.53 -19.34 -34.59
C ALA A 79 -39.39 -18.32 -35.74
N LEU A 80 -38.62 -17.25 -35.50
CA LEU A 80 -38.19 -16.31 -36.53
C LEU A 80 -36.99 -16.89 -37.29
N HIS A 81 -37.26 -17.65 -38.35
CA HIS A 81 -36.23 -18.05 -39.31
C HIS A 81 -35.62 -16.82 -39.98
N LEU A 82 -34.34 -16.58 -39.71
CA LEU A 82 -33.45 -15.78 -40.55
C LEU A 82 -32.44 -16.74 -41.21
N PRO A 83 -32.14 -16.62 -42.52
CA PRO A 83 -31.14 -17.46 -43.15
C PRO A 83 -29.74 -17.15 -42.62
N LEU A 84 -28.99 -18.19 -42.24
CA LEU A 84 -27.54 -18.09 -42.11
C LEU A 84 -26.94 -18.40 -43.49
N GLU A 85 -26.72 -17.36 -44.29
CA GLU A 85 -25.84 -17.47 -45.45
C GLU A 85 -24.40 -17.62 -44.97
N MET A 86 -23.79 -18.77 -45.23
CA MET A 86 -22.38 -19.01 -44.95
C MET A 86 -21.52 -18.51 -46.12
N GLU A 87 -21.05 -17.27 -46.04
CA GLU A 87 -19.87 -16.88 -46.82
C GLU A 87 -18.58 -17.25 -46.07
N GLU A 88 -17.72 -18.05 -46.71
CA GLU A 88 -16.34 -18.29 -46.27
C GLU A 88 -15.47 -17.06 -46.57
N GLY A 89 -15.67 -15.97 -45.81
CA GLY A 89 -15.16 -14.63 -46.11
C GLY A 89 -14.08 -14.09 -45.17
N ALA A 90 -12.86 -14.61 -45.29
CA ALA A 90 -11.60 -14.08 -44.72
C ALA A 90 -11.47 -13.96 -43.17
N ALA A 91 -10.23 -13.99 -42.69
CA ALA A 91 -9.91 -13.81 -41.27
C ALA A 91 -10.11 -12.33 -40.85
N SER A 92 -11.26 -12.02 -40.28
CA SER A 92 -11.56 -10.69 -39.74
C SER A 92 -10.59 -10.33 -38.61
N ALA A 93 -9.72 -9.35 -38.86
CA ALA A 93 -8.81 -8.82 -37.85
C ALA A 93 -9.63 -8.21 -36.70
N SER A 94 -9.45 -8.74 -35.48
CA SER A 94 -10.26 -8.35 -34.34
C SER A 94 -10.15 -6.85 -34.08
N ALA A 95 -11.30 -6.16 -34.09
CA ALA A 95 -11.36 -4.72 -33.84
C ALA A 95 -10.66 -4.41 -32.51
N PRO A 96 -9.75 -3.42 -32.47
CA PRO A 96 -8.81 -3.24 -31.36
C PRO A 96 -9.56 -3.12 -30.04
N SER A 97 -9.29 -4.05 -29.12
CA SER A 97 -9.99 -4.13 -27.85
C SER A 97 -9.73 -2.85 -27.05
N SER A 98 -10.80 -2.09 -26.78
CA SER A 98 -10.72 -0.83 -26.03
C SER A 98 -9.86 -1.03 -24.76
N PRO A 99 -8.85 -0.18 -24.52
CA PRO A 99 -7.85 -0.41 -23.48
C PRO A 99 -8.44 -0.37 -22.06
N HIS A 100 -9.68 0.10 -21.93
CA HIS A 100 -10.43 0.15 -20.67
C HIS A 100 -11.21 -1.15 -20.35
N ARG A 101 -11.27 -2.14 -21.26
CA ARG A 101 -11.81 -3.50 -20.97
C ARG A 101 -10.93 -4.24 -19.95
N VAL A 102 -11.52 -5.12 -19.13
CA VAL A 102 -10.75 -5.99 -18.21
C VAL A 102 -9.85 -6.93 -19.02
N GLY A 103 -8.56 -6.99 -18.66
CA GLY A 103 -7.52 -7.72 -19.38
C GLY A 103 -6.24 -6.91 -19.56
N ILE A 104 -5.21 -7.53 -20.14
CA ILE A 104 -3.91 -6.90 -20.41
C ILE A 104 -4.00 -6.12 -21.74
N PRO A 105 -3.77 -4.78 -21.75
CA PRO A 105 -3.78 -4.02 -22.99
C PRO A 105 -2.59 -4.43 -23.87
N GLN A 106 -2.83 -4.53 -25.18
CA GLN A 106 -1.86 -5.06 -26.14
C GLN A 106 -0.83 -4.00 -26.56
N GLY A 107 0.37 -4.46 -26.92
CA GLY A 107 1.50 -3.58 -27.25
C GLY A 107 1.83 -2.59 -26.12
N GLY A 108 2.47 -1.47 -26.47
CA GLY A 108 2.66 -0.31 -25.61
C GLY A 108 1.96 0.92 -26.19
N ALA A 109 1.44 1.79 -25.34
CA ALA A 109 0.81 3.04 -25.76
C ALA A 109 1.86 4.12 -26.08
N LYS A 110 1.53 5.02 -27.00
CA LYS A 110 2.29 6.24 -27.23
C LYS A 110 2.19 7.15 -26.00
N ALA A 111 3.33 7.52 -25.41
CA ALA A 111 3.38 8.50 -24.35
C ALA A 111 2.83 9.86 -24.83
N LEU A 112 2.07 10.53 -23.95
CA LEU A 112 1.60 11.89 -24.14
C LEU A 112 2.22 12.75 -23.03
N PRO A 113 3.35 13.43 -23.27
CA PRO A 113 4.05 14.27 -22.29
C PRO A 113 3.17 15.36 -21.67
N SER A 114 3.73 16.19 -20.79
CA SER A 114 3.08 17.42 -20.32
C SER A 114 2.66 18.35 -21.49
N VAL A 115 1.94 19.43 -21.15
CA VAL A 115 1.85 20.61 -22.01
C VAL A 115 2.27 21.80 -21.15
N GLY A 116 3.38 22.43 -21.52
CA GLY A 116 3.93 23.55 -20.78
C GLY A 116 2.98 24.75 -20.68
N THR A 117 3.18 25.55 -19.64
CA THR A 117 2.45 26.81 -19.39
C THR A 117 3.01 27.97 -20.23
N THR A 118 2.12 28.86 -20.66
CA THR A 118 2.51 30.23 -21.03
C THR A 118 2.95 31.03 -19.81
N SER A 119 3.72 32.11 -19.99
CA SER A 119 4.22 32.94 -18.88
C SER A 119 3.10 33.45 -17.96
N GLY A 120 1.99 33.91 -18.55
CA GLY A 120 0.83 34.40 -17.82
C GLY A 120 -0.02 33.31 -17.15
N GLU A 121 0.16 32.04 -17.50
CA GLU A 121 -0.35 30.91 -16.71
C GLU A 121 0.56 30.65 -15.49
N GLU A 122 1.88 30.57 -15.68
CA GLU A 122 2.83 30.26 -14.60
C GLU A 122 2.83 31.30 -13.47
N GLU A 123 2.71 32.59 -13.81
CA GLU A 123 2.54 33.70 -12.84
C GLU A 123 1.33 33.51 -11.88
N GLN A 124 0.33 32.72 -12.28
CA GLN A 124 -0.85 32.44 -11.47
C GLN A 124 -0.71 31.16 -10.60
N ILE A 125 0.32 30.34 -10.82
CA ILE A 125 0.47 29.02 -10.18
C ILE A 125 1.36 29.13 -8.93
N LYS A 126 0.72 29.28 -7.77
CA LYS A 126 1.39 29.51 -6.47
C LYS A 126 1.91 28.22 -5.81
N ARG A 127 2.95 27.62 -6.39
CA ARG A 127 3.52 26.28 -6.06
C ARG A 127 3.99 26.09 -4.60
N LYS A 128 4.39 27.14 -3.88
CA LYS A 128 4.92 27.09 -2.51
C LYS A 128 6.17 26.21 -2.36
N ILE A 129 6.00 24.94 -1.98
CA ILE A 129 7.06 23.94 -1.77
C ILE A 129 7.01 22.79 -2.80
N TYR A 130 6.00 22.82 -3.66
CA TYR A 130 5.76 21.83 -4.71
C TYR A 130 6.50 22.22 -5.98
N GLY A 131 6.81 21.24 -6.82
CA GLY A 131 7.51 21.44 -8.08
C GLY A 131 6.59 21.74 -9.26
N GLY A 132 7.04 21.35 -10.45
CA GLY A 132 6.30 21.50 -11.70
C GLY A 132 6.58 22.82 -12.42
N LYS A 133 7.75 23.45 -12.25
CA LYS A 133 8.07 24.74 -12.90
C LYS A 133 7.83 24.65 -14.41
N GLY A 134 6.86 25.41 -14.92
CA GLY A 134 6.48 25.40 -16.34
C GLY A 134 5.49 24.30 -16.73
N ASP A 135 5.09 23.40 -15.82
CA ASP A 135 4.01 22.44 -16.01
C ASP A 135 2.65 23.05 -15.66
N LYS A 136 1.57 22.58 -16.29
CA LYS A 136 0.21 23.02 -15.93
C LYS A 136 -0.17 22.66 -14.48
N LYS A 137 -1.10 23.45 -13.93
CA LYS A 137 -1.49 23.46 -12.51
C LYS A 137 -1.97 22.12 -11.93
N HIS A 138 -2.32 21.13 -12.75
CA HIS A 138 -2.66 19.78 -12.32
C HIS A 138 -1.45 18.89 -12.01
N LEU A 139 -0.26 19.28 -12.48
CA LEU A 139 1.00 18.59 -12.30
C LEU A 139 1.84 19.25 -11.18
N GLY A 140 2.99 18.64 -10.86
CA GLY A 140 3.96 19.20 -9.93
C GLY A 140 3.73 18.86 -8.45
N GLY A 141 2.92 17.84 -8.13
CA GLY A 141 2.62 17.41 -6.74
C GLY A 141 3.82 16.91 -5.93
N PHE A 142 4.98 16.73 -6.55
CA PHE A 142 6.22 16.32 -5.89
C PHE A 142 6.90 17.46 -5.10
N THR A 143 7.85 17.09 -4.24
CA THR A 143 8.80 18.00 -3.56
C THR A 143 10.23 17.45 -3.74
N ASP A 144 11.26 18.16 -3.25
CA ASP A 144 12.66 17.70 -3.39
C ASP A 144 12.94 16.33 -2.77
N ILE A 145 12.31 16.02 -1.64
CA ILE A 145 12.25 14.67 -1.08
C ILE A 145 11.07 14.60 -0.10
N ASP A 146 10.14 13.71 -0.40
CA ASP A 146 9.17 13.26 0.60
C ASP A 146 9.73 12.06 1.37
N ILE A 147 9.77 12.16 2.70
CA ILE A 147 10.24 11.10 3.61
C ILE A 147 9.10 10.22 4.13
N HIS A 148 7.86 10.51 3.72
CA HIS A 148 6.65 9.83 4.13
C HIS A 148 6.21 8.75 3.12
N GLY A 149 6.68 8.78 1.87
CA GLY A 149 6.52 7.73 0.86
C GLY A 149 7.69 6.75 0.77
N ILE A 150 8.87 7.12 1.30
CA ILE A 150 10.08 6.29 1.32
C ILE A 150 9.95 5.15 2.34
N SER A 151 10.14 3.89 1.92
CA SER A 151 10.29 2.75 2.84
C SER A 151 11.16 1.61 2.27
N PRO A 152 12.50 1.68 2.45
CA PRO A 152 13.41 0.57 2.14
C PRO A 152 13.03 -0.76 2.81
N THR A 153 12.38 -0.72 3.99
CA THR A 153 11.90 -1.92 4.68
C THR A 153 10.82 -2.66 3.88
N VAL A 154 9.94 -1.93 3.19
CA VAL A 154 8.94 -2.51 2.27
C VAL A 154 9.60 -2.95 0.96
N TRP A 155 10.50 -2.13 0.40
CA TRP A 155 11.12 -2.42 -0.89
C TRP A 155 11.99 -3.69 -0.85
N LYS A 156 12.71 -3.93 0.26
CA LYS A 156 13.43 -5.18 0.51
C LYS A 156 12.49 -6.38 0.59
N PHE A 157 11.37 -6.27 1.30
CA PHE A 157 10.32 -7.31 1.32
C PHE A 157 9.77 -7.62 -0.09
N MET A 158 9.56 -6.59 -0.93
CA MET A 158 9.11 -6.80 -2.32
C MET A 158 10.12 -7.62 -3.14
N VAL A 159 11.42 -7.32 -3.05
CA VAL A 159 12.44 -8.03 -3.84
C VAL A 159 12.76 -9.41 -3.25
N GLU A 160 12.96 -9.49 -1.93
CA GLU A 160 13.46 -10.70 -1.25
C GLU A 160 12.37 -11.75 -1.01
N HIS A 161 11.14 -11.34 -0.66
CA HIS A 161 10.08 -12.27 -0.26
C HIS A 161 9.00 -12.42 -1.33
N LEU A 162 8.64 -11.32 -2.03
CA LEU A 162 7.67 -11.39 -3.14
C LEU A 162 8.33 -11.71 -4.47
N GLY A 163 9.66 -11.61 -4.58
CA GLY A 163 10.41 -11.97 -5.78
C GLY A 163 10.41 -10.91 -6.89
N VAL A 164 10.08 -9.65 -6.60
CA VAL A 164 9.98 -8.57 -7.60
C VAL A 164 11.32 -8.32 -8.29
N LYS A 165 11.34 -8.42 -9.63
CA LYS A 165 12.49 -8.23 -10.52
C LYS A 165 12.26 -7.16 -11.58
N SER A 166 10.99 -6.87 -11.87
CA SER A 166 10.54 -5.81 -12.76
C SER A 166 9.51 -4.92 -12.05
N PHE A 167 9.80 -3.62 -11.98
CA PHE A 167 9.09 -2.64 -11.18
C PHE A 167 8.68 -1.43 -12.03
N MET A 168 7.43 -1.02 -11.92
CA MET A 168 6.92 0.22 -12.52
C MET A 168 6.54 1.21 -11.41
N ASP A 169 6.80 2.49 -11.61
CA ASP A 169 6.57 3.55 -10.62
C ASP A 169 5.72 4.65 -11.28
N VAL A 170 4.48 4.81 -10.83
CA VAL A 170 3.47 5.71 -11.44
C VAL A 170 3.26 6.91 -10.54
N GLY A 171 3.58 8.11 -11.02
CA GLY A 171 3.75 9.29 -10.17
C GLY A 171 5.11 9.29 -9.44
N CYS A 172 6.15 8.77 -10.09
CA CYS A 172 7.48 8.59 -9.51
C CYS A 172 8.20 9.90 -9.12
N GLY A 173 7.73 11.07 -9.57
CA GLY A 173 8.37 12.37 -9.33
C GLY A 173 9.82 12.38 -9.81
N LYS A 174 10.76 12.78 -8.93
CA LYS A 174 12.20 12.72 -9.23
C LYS A 174 12.77 11.29 -9.28
N GLY A 175 11.96 10.24 -9.05
CA GLY A 175 12.39 8.84 -9.10
C GLY A 175 13.09 8.34 -7.83
N VAL A 176 12.68 8.80 -6.64
CA VAL A 176 13.32 8.41 -5.36
C VAL A 176 13.14 6.91 -5.05
N SER A 177 11.92 6.37 -5.21
CA SER A 177 11.64 4.94 -5.04
C SER A 177 12.26 4.15 -6.20
N SER A 178 11.94 4.53 -7.45
CA SER A 178 12.53 4.03 -8.70
C SER A 178 14.05 3.85 -8.65
N SER A 179 14.81 4.85 -8.18
CA SER A 179 16.28 4.78 -8.10
C SER A 179 16.78 3.79 -7.05
N TRP A 180 16.02 3.50 -5.98
CA TRP A 180 16.37 2.41 -5.06
C TRP A 180 16.31 1.08 -5.80
N PHE A 181 15.18 0.78 -6.45
CA PHE A 181 14.99 -0.48 -7.19
C PHE A 181 16.03 -0.66 -8.30
N ALA A 182 16.29 0.38 -9.10
CA ALA A 182 17.30 0.35 -10.16
C ALA A 182 18.72 0.07 -9.63
N LEU A 183 19.08 0.63 -8.48
CA LEU A 183 20.38 0.38 -7.84
C LEU A 183 20.49 -0.97 -7.12
N HIS A 184 19.36 -1.64 -6.87
CA HIS A 184 19.28 -2.99 -6.32
C HIS A 184 19.11 -4.07 -7.41
N GLY A 185 19.29 -3.72 -8.69
CA GLY A 185 19.29 -4.65 -9.81
C GLY A 185 17.90 -5.07 -10.32
N VAL A 186 16.85 -4.39 -9.85
CA VAL A 186 15.49 -4.52 -10.38
C VAL A 186 15.38 -3.68 -11.65
N GLU A 187 14.70 -4.20 -12.67
CA GLU A 187 14.41 -3.46 -13.89
C GLU A 187 13.28 -2.46 -13.63
N VAL A 188 13.52 -1.17 -13.89
CA VAL A 188 12.62 -0.07 -13.48
C VAL A 188 12.11 0.73 -14.67
N LEU A 189 10.81 1.06 -14.63
CA LEU A 189 10.20 2.08 -15.49
C LEU A 189 9.38 3.07 -14.66
N CYS A 190 9.74 4.35 -14.73
CA CYS A 190 9.10 5.47 -14.06
C CYS A 190 8.20 6.23 -15.06
N ALA A 191 6.93 6.42 -14.71
CA ALA A 191 5.96 7.19 -15.48
C ALA A 191 5.53 8.43 -14.67
N GLU A 192 5.89 9.61 -15.17
CA GLU A 192 5.70 10.89 -14.47
C GLU A 192 5.04 11.92 -15.40
N GLY A 193 4.08 12.70 -14.88
CA GLY A 193 3.36 13.69 -15.68
C GLY A 193 4.05 15.06 -15.77
N SER A 194 4.87 15.41 -14.77
CA SER A 194 5.57 16.69 -14.69
C SER A 194 6.90 16.68 -15.44
N HIS A 195 7.06 17.58 -16.41
CA HIS A 195 8.33 17.80 -17.10
C HIS A 195 9.44 18.26 -16.13
N ASP A 196 9.10 19.12 -15.17
CA ASP A 196 10.05 19.59 -14.14
C ASP A 196 10.56 18.44 -13.24
N ALA A 197 9.72 17.43 -12.98
CA ALA A 197 10.15 16.21 -12.28
C ALA A 197 11.04 15.32 -13.16
N VAL A 198 10.65 15.09 -14.42
CA VAL A 198 11.41 14.28 -15.39
C VAL A 198 12.80 14.87 -15.62
N MET A 199 12.90 16.18 -15.83
CA MET A 199 14.18 16.90 -16.01
C MET A 199 15.03 16.97 -14.72
N GLN A 200 14.46 16.64 -13.56
CA GLN A 200 15.14 16.52 -12.27
C GLN A 200 15.28 15.05 -11.79
N SER A 201 15.07 14.07 -12.68
CA SER A 201 15.09 12.66 -12.31
C SER A 201 16.49 12.20 -11.86
N ILE A 202 16.53 11.43 -10.79
CA ILE A 202 17.76 10.84 -10.22
C ILE A 202 17.94 9.35 -10.56
N LEU A 203 17.14 8.82 -11.49
CA LEU A 203 17.38 7.48 -12.04
C LEU A 203 18.78 7.40 -12.69
N PRO A 204 19.48 6.25 -12.63
CA PRO A 204 20.83 6.12 -13.18
C PRO A 204 20.88 6.15 -14.72
N ASP A 205 19.78 5.85 -15.40
CA ASP A 205 19.61 6.01 -16.85
C ASP A 205 18.21 6.57 -17.17
N PRO A 206 17.96 7.89 -16.98
CA PRO A 206 16.63 8.45 -17.17
C PRO A 206 16.10 8.32 -18.61
N ALA A 207 16.98 8.24 -19.60
CA ALA A 207 16.61 8.16 -21.02
C ALA A 207 15.91 6.85 -21.38
N ASN A 208 16.21 5.75 -20.66
CA ASN A 208 15.54 4.45 -20.84
C ASN A 208 14.60 4.10 -19.68
N GLN A 209 14.73 4.76 -18.52
CA GLN A 209 13.97 4.45 -17.30
C GLN A 209 12.83 5.43 -17.00
N VAL A 210 12.71 6.57 -17.69
CA VAL A 210 11.65 7.56 -17.45
C VAL A 210 10.81 7.77 -18.72
N VAL A 211 9.49 7.81 -18.54
CA VAL A 211 8.52 8.21 -19.57
C VAL A 211 7.70 9.38 -19.06
N GLU A 212 7.83 10.53 -19.72
CA GLU A 212 6.96 11.68 -19.47
C GLU A 212 5.55 11.40 -20.02
N HIS A 213 4.57 11.29 -19.13
CA HIS A 213 3.18 11.13 -19.52
C HIS A 213 2.18 11.76 -18.54
N ASP A 214 1.46 12.77 -19.03
CA ASP A 214 0.32 13.38 -18.38
C ASP A 214 -0.96 12.55 -18.62
N PHE A 215 -1.35 11.77 -17.60
CA PHE A 215 -2.56 10.92 -17.63
C PHE A 215 -3.88 11.70 -17.79
N SER A 216 -3.92 13.03 -17.71
CA SER A 216 -5.10 13.81 -18.12
C SER A 216 -5.30 13.84 -19.64
N ARG A 217 -4.24 13.58 -20.42
CA ARG A 217 -4.27 13.66 -21.90
C ARG A 217 -4.75 12.38 -22.58
N GLY A 218 -4.70 11.24 -21.91
CA GLY A 218 -5.09 9.93 -22.45
C GLY A 218 -4.49 8.77 -21.64
N PRO A 219 -4.84 7.50 -21.96
CA PRO A 219 -4.27 6.31 -21.32
C PRO A 219 -2.85 6.01 -21.79
N TRP A 220 -2.05 5.39 -20.92
CA TRP A 220 -0.71 4.89 -21.26
C TRP A 220 -0.37 3.59 -20.54
N TRP A 221 0.42 2.75 -21.20
CA TRP A 221 0.96 1.50 -20.68
C TRP A 221 2.25 1.11 -21.43
N PRO A 222 3.23 0.47 -20.76
CA PRO A 222 4.43 -0.07 -21.42
C PRO A 222 4.12 -1.30 -22.29
N ALA A 223 5.04 -1.68 -23.17
CA ALA A 223 4.85 -2.82 -24.08
C ALA A 223 4.69 -4.16 -23.34
N LYS A 224 5.59 -4.42 -22.38
CA LYS A 224 5.65 -5.62 -21.55
C LYS A 224 4.87 -5.48 -20.23
N THR A 225 4.75 -6.59 -19.51
CA THR A 225 4.26 -6.64 -18.13
C THR A 225 5.40 -6.51 -17.10
N TYR A 226 5.03 -6.31 -15.83
CA TYR A 226 5.90 -6.04 -14.69
C TYR A 226 5.42 -6.82 -13.45
N ASP A 227 6.33 -7.18 -12.55
CA ASP A 227 5.99 -7.90 -11.32
C ASP A 227 5.19 -7.03 -10.35
N ALA A 228 5.58 -5.77 -10.22
CA ALA A 228 4.91 -4.81 -9.36
C ALA A 228 4.77 -3.44 -10.03
N VAL A 229 3.67 -2.75 -9.74
CA VAL A 229 3.58 -1.28 -9.84
C VAL A 229 3.53 -0.68 -8.43
N TRP A 230 4.23 0.43 -8.25
CA TRP A 230 4.21 1.30 -7.08
C TRP A 230 3.58 2.63 -7.49
N CYS A 231 2.75 3.19 -6.62
CA CYS A 231 1.95 4.38 -6.89
C CYS A 231 1.64 5.07 -5.56
N VAL A 232 2.52 5.97 -5.10
CA VAL A 232 2.43 6.58 -3.77
C VAL A 232 2.23 8.09 -3.88
N GLU A 233 1.16 8.57 -3.25
CA GLU A 233 0.59 9.92 -3.34
C GLU A 233 0.50 10.44 -4.79
N PHE A 234 -0.32 9.75 -5.59
CA PHE A 234 -0.55 10.02 -7.02
C PHE A 234 -2.03 9.99 -7.41
N THR A 235 -2.77 8.98 -6.93
CA THR A 235 -4.15 8.69 -7.39
C THR A 235 -5.14 9.84 -7.16
N GLU A 236 -4.88 10.64 -6.12
CA GLU A 236 -5.63 11.82 -5.69
C GLU A 236 -5.37 13.06 -6.56
N HIS A 237 -4.24 13.09 -7.30
CA HIS A 237 -3.89 14.18 -8.22
C HIS A 237 -4.56 14.01 -9.59
N VAL A 238 -5.11 12.83 -9.91
CA VAL A 238 -5.75 12.55 -11.20
C VAL A 238 -7.26 12.32 -11.01
N GLY A 239 -8.03 13.36 -11.30
CA GLY A 239 -9.50 13.39 -11.09
C GLY A 239 -10.28 12.28 -11.79
N ARG A 240 -11.46 11.95 -11.25
CA ARG A 240 -12.32 10.80 -11.63
C ARG A 240 -12.44 10.52 -13.13
N ASN A 241 -12.57 11.55 -13.94
CA ASN A 241 -12.77 11.49 -15.39
C ASN A 241 -11.51 11.08 -16.17
N PHE A 242 -10.36 10.96 -15.50
CA PHE A 242 -9.08 10.51 -16.06
C PHE A 242 -8.57 9.21 -15.41
N GLN A 243 -9.21 8.69 -14.36
CA GLN A 243 -8.71 7.50 -13.62
C GLN A 243 -8.51 6.27 -14.51
N GLN A 244 -9.40 6.06 -15.48
CA GLN A 244 -9.29 4.96 -16.44
C GLN A 244 -8.01 5.01 -17.31
N ASN A 245 -7.26 6.11 -17.26
CA ASN A 245 -6.02 6.30 -18.00
C ASN A 245 -4.83 5.68 -17.27
N TYR A 246 -4.62 5.95 -15.97
CA TYR A 246 -3.53 5.31 -15.19
C TYR A 246 -3.83 3.83 -14.86
N VAL A 247 -5.11 3.45 -14.78
CA VAL A 247 -5.49 2.04 -14.63
C VAL A 247 -5.00 1.16 -15.80
N THR A 248 -4.74 1.73 -16.99
CA THR A 248 -4.14 0.96 -18.09
C THR A 248 -2.67 0.60 -17.84
N ALA A 249 -1.91 1.42 -17.10
CA ALA A 249 -0.59 1.06 -16.61
C ALA A 249 -0.69 -0.03 -15.53
N PHE A 250 -1.60 0.11 -14.54
CA PHE A 250 -1.77 -0.91 -13.48
C PHE A 250 -2.10 -2.31 -14.04
N ARG A 251 -2.79 -2.38 -15.18
CA ARG A 251 -3.09 -3.64 -15.89
C ARG A 251 -1.88 -4.33 -16.53
N LYS A 252 -0.70 -3.71 -16.53
CA LYS A 252 0.57 -4.35 -16.90
C LYS A 252 1.33 -4.93 -15.70
N ALA A 253 0.92 -4.66 -14.47
CA ALA A 253 1.57 -5.20 -13.27
C ALA A 253 0.86 -6.45 -12.73
N ALA A 254 1.59 -7.40 -12.15
CA ALA A 254 1.03 -8.54 -11.39
C ALA A 254 0.54 -8.13 -9.99
N LEU A 255 1.35 -7.33 -9.28
CA LEU A 255 1.05 -6.75 -7.97
C LEU A 255 0.91 -5.24 -8.08
N ILE A 256 -0.05 -4.65 -7.38
CA ILE A 256 -0.34 -3.21 -7.42
C ILE A 256 -0.25 -2.67 -5.99
N PHE A 257 0.79 -1.89 -5.71
CA PHE A 257 1.01 -1.20 -4.43
C PHE A 257 0.63 0.27 -4.60
N VAL A 258 -0.48 0.68 -3.99
CA VAL A 258 -1.06 2.01 -4.18
C VAL A 258 -1.40 2.69 -2.85
N THR A 259 -0.96 3.94 -2.66
CA THR A 259 -1.54 4.83 -1.64
C THR A 259 -2.47 5.85 -2.30
N HIS A 260 -3.22 6.52 -1.47
CA HIS A 260 -4.13 7.61 -1.81
C HIS A 260 -4.13 8.60 -0.66
N SER A 261 -4.55 9.84 -0.88
CA SER A 261 -4.71 10.81 0.21
C SER A 261 -6.13 10.81 0.78
N GLY A 262 -6.22 10.79 2.11
CA GLY A 262 -7.44 11.09 2.87
C GLY A 262 -7.59 12.57 3.25
N TRP A 263 -6.75 13.46 2.71
CA TRP A 263 -6.77 14.90 2.97
C TRP A 263 -6.41 15.71 1.71
N GLY A 264 -6.67 17.02 1.76
CA GLY A 264 -6.36 17.94 0.66
C GLY A 264 -4.89 18.39 0.63
N GLY A 265 -4.37 18.66 -0.58
CA GLY A 265 -2.98 19.06 -0.84
C GLY A 265 -2.86 19.75 -2.21
N TRP A 266 -1.68 19.67 -2.85
CA TRP A 266 -1.47 20.32 -4.15
C TRP A 266 -2.23 19.60 -5.26
N HIS A 267 -3.31 20.21 -5.76
CA HIS A 267 -4.19 19.59 -6.76
C HIS A 267 -4.73 18.20 -6.35
N HIS A 268 -4.96 17.97 -5.04
CA HIS A 268 -5.72 16.79 -4.62
C HIS A 268 -7.18 17.01 -5.05
N VAL A 269 -7.58 16.37 -6.15
CA VAL A 269 -8.90 16.50 -6.77
C VAL A 269 -9.78 15.27 -6.54
N GLU A 270 -9.19 14.16 -6.10
CA GLU A 270 -9.89 12.89 -5.85
C GLU A 270 -9.49 12.33 -4.46
N VAL A 271 -10.13 12.83 -3.40
CA VAL A 271 -9.81 12.49 -1.99
C VAL A 271 -10.94 11.65 -1.39
N HIS A 272 -10.65 10.40 -0.99
CA HIS A 272 -11.64 9.44 -0.46
C HIS A 272 -11.03 8.53 0.63
N ASP A 273 -11.86 7.69 1.24
CA ASP A 273 -11.44 6.67 2.20
C ASP A 273 -10.94 5.36 1.55
N ASN A 274 -10.45 4.43 2.37
CA ASN A 274 -9.91 3.16 1.88
C ASN A 274 -10.97 2.32 1.14
N ASP A 275 -12.19 2.27 1.66
CA ASP A 275 -13.27 1.40 1.18
C ASP A 275 -13.74 1.87 -0.22
N TRP A 276 -13.79 3.18 -0.45
CA TRP A 276 -14.04 3.76 -1.78
C TRP A 276 -12.97 3.34 -2.78
N TRP A 277 -11.69 3.49 -2.44
CA TRP A 277 -10.57 3.11 -3.31
C TRP A 277 -10.49 1.59 -3.55
N GLN A 278 -10.78 0.78 -2.53
CA GLN A 278 -10.84 -0.68 -2.68
C GLN A 278 -11.94 -1.06 -3.66
N THR A 279 -13.17 -0.57 -3.44
CA THR A 279 -14.32 -0.79 -4.35
C THR A 279 -14.01 -0.31 -5.76
N ARG A 280 -13.31 0.82 -5.90
CA ARG A 280 -12.92 1.40 -7.18
C ARG A 280 -11.94 0.51 -7.94
N PHE A 281 -10.89 0.00 -7.30
CA PHE A 281 -9.90 -0.87 -7.94
C PHE A 281 -10.42 -2.30 -8.18
N GLU A 282 -11.28 -2.83 -7.30
CA GLU A 282 -12.00 -4.08 -7.53
C GLU A 282 -12.93 -3.98 -8.75
N SER A 283 -13.60 -2.83 -8.96
CA SER A 283 -14.44 -2.60 -10.14
C SER A 283 -13.68 -2.63 -11.49
N TYR A 284 -12.34 -2.54 -11.46
CA TYR A 284 -11.49 -2.66 -12.65
C TYR A 284 -10.98 -4.10 -12.90
N GLY A 285 -11.29 -5.05 -12.02
CA GLY A 285 -10.89 -6.46 -12.11
C GLY A 285 -9.65 -6.84 -11.28
N PHE A 286 -9.18 -5.97 -10.39
CA PHE A 286 -8.10 -6.28 -9.45
C PHE A 286 -8.65 -6.93 -8.17
N VAL A 287 -7.86 -7.75 -7.49
CA VAL A 287 -8.27 -8.46 -6.27
C VAL A 287 -7.53 -7.87 -5.07
N TYR A 288 -8.24 -7.29 -4.11
CA TYR A 288 -7.62 -6.73 -2.90
C TYR A 288 -6.97 -7.83 -2.03
N SER A 289 -5.69 -7.63 -1.68
CA SER A 289 -4.94 -8.52 -0.80
C SER A 289 -4.78 -7.89 0.56
N LYS A 290 -5.71 -8.18 1.47
CA LYS A 290 -5.60 -7.76 2.88
C LYS A 290 -4.29 -8.24 3.51
N ILE A 291 -3.84 -9.45 3.20
CA ILE A 291 -2.61 -10.04 3.74
C ILE A 291 -1.38 -9.22 3.35
N LEU A 292 -1.23 -8.89 2.06
CA LEU A 292 -0.12 -8.05 1.60
C LEU A 292 -0.25 -6.61 2.09
N THR A 293 -1.47 -6.08 2.19
CA THR A 293 -1.74 -4.73 2.71
C THR A 293 -1.34 -4.60 4.19
N ASP A 294 -1.83 -5.50 5.05
CA ASP A 294 -1.50 -5.55 6.48
C ASP A 294 0.02 -5.72 6.67
N LYS A 295 0.65 -6.64 5.94
CA LYS A 295 2.10 -6.90 5.99
C LYS A 295 2.92 -5.68 5.56
N THR A 296 2.52 -5.01 4.48
CA THR A 296 3.22 -3.83 3.95
C THR A 296 3.11 -2.65 4.93
N LYS A 297 1.92 -2.40 5.46
CA LYS A 297 1.70 -1.36 6.49
C LYS A 297 2.47 -1.66 7.78
N ALA A 298 2.50 -2.92 8.23
CA ALA A 298 3.28 -3.34 9.38
C ALA A 298 4.78 -3.12 9.19
N LEU A 299 5.34 -3.41 8.00
CA LEU A 299 6.73 -3.14 7.65
C LEU A 299 7.02 -1.64 7.60
N ALA A 300 6.21 -0.85 6.87
CA ALA A 300 6.36 0.60 6.79
C ALA A 300 6.31 1.29 8.18
N SER A 301 5.46 0.81 9.10
CA SER A 301 5.38 1.34 10.47
C SER A 301 6.66 1.18 11.30
N GLN A 302 7.59 0.34 10.86
CA GLN A 302 8.90 0.12 11.49
C GLN A 302 9.98 1.03 10.91
N GLU A 303 9.73 1.76 9.83
CA GLU A 303 10.73 2.60 9.16
C GLU A 303 11.24 3.74 10.06
N SER A 304 10.35 4.35 10.85
CA SER A 304 10.72 5.31 11.92
C SER A 304 11.61 4.74 13.03
N ARG A 305 11.85 3.42 13.02
CA ARG A 305 12.66 2.66 13.99
C ARG A 305 13.80 1.88 13.31
N SER A 306 13.95 1.93 11.98
CA SER A 306 14.97 1.18 11.26
C SER A 306 16.39 1.69 11.54
N GLY A 307 16.51 2.89 12.11
CA GLY A 307 17.79 3.54 12.41
C GLY A 307 18.50 4.09 11.17
N ILE A 308 17.90 3.95 9.99
CA ILE A 308 18.44 4.47 8.73
C ILE A 308 18.34 6.01 8.78
N PRO A 309 19.46 6.75 8.67
CA PRO A 309 19.44 8.21 8.70
C PRO A 309 18.62 8.77 7.54
N SER A 310 17.75 9.75 7.81
CA SER A 310 17.14 10.49 6.70
C SER A 310 18.19 11.37 6.01
N PRO A 311 18.10 11.54 4.68
CA PRO A 311 18.84 12.55 3.94
C PRO A 311 18.56 14.00 4.39
N LYS A 312 17.47 14.23 5.14
CA LYS A 312 17.23 15.48 5.89
C LYS A 312 17.77 15.32 7.32
N GLU A 313 18.80 16.08 7.67
CA GLU A 313 19.49 15.97 8.97
C GLU A 313 18.55 15.98 10.18
N GLY A 314 18.88 15.17 11.19
CA GLY A 314 18.11 15.07 12.43
C GLY A 314 16.76 14.35 12.32
N LYS A 315 16.42 13.77 11.16
CA LYS A 315 15.20 12.96 10.97
C LYS A 315 15.54 11.52 10.56
N GLY A 316 14.59 10.62 10.75
CA GLY A 316 14.57 9.29 10.13
C GLY A 316 13.60 9.26 8.95
N TYR A 317 13.65 8.20 8.13
CA TYR A 317 12.54 7.89 7.22
C TYR A 317 11.27 7.58 8.03
N ASN A 318 10.10 7.91 7.50
CA ASN A 318 8.84 7.80 8.24
C ASN A 318 7.84 6.82 7.60
N ALA A 319 7.83 6.71 6.26
CA ALA A 319 6.91 5.84 5.52
C ALA A 319 5.41 6.05 5.85
N GLN A 320 5.00 7.25 6.29
CA GLN A 320 3.64 7.54 6.74
C GLN A 320 2.56 7.30 5.68
N HIS A 321 2.72 7.79 4.45
CA HIS A 321 1.75 7.56 3.38
C HIS A 321 1.56 6.06 3.14
N VAL A 322 2.65 5.30 3.20
CA VAL A 322 2.65 3.84 3.11
C VAL A 322 1.93 3.21 4.31
N TYR A 323 2.32 3.50 5.57
CA TYR A 323 1.73 2.82 6.72
C TYR A 323 0.27 3.23 7.01
N THR A 324 -0.19 4.43 6.62
CA THR A 324 -1.60 4.82 6.79
C THR A 324 -2.47 4.40 5.59
N ASN A 325 -2.04 4.64 4.36
CA ASN A 325 -2.95 4.66 3.20
C ASN A 325 -2.67 3.55 2.17
N MET A 326 -1.56 2.80 2.26
CA MET A 326 -1.25 1.72 1.32
C MET A 326 -2.37 0.67 1.23
N GLN A 327 -2.69 0.27 0.01
CA GLN A 327 -3.50 -0.88 -0.35
C GLN A 327 -2.73 -1.70 -1.38
N VAL A 328 -2.80 -3.03 -1.28
CA VAL A 328 -2.14 -3.94 -2.20
C VAL A 328 -3.17 -4.81 -2.90
N PHE A 329 -3.16 -4.78 -4.24
CA PHE A 329 -4.03 -5.61 -5.08
C PHE A 329 -3.20 -6.58 -5.91
N ILE A 330 -3.83 -7.69 -6.31
CA ILE A 330 -3.31 -8.66 -7.27
C ILE A 330 -4.10 -8.49 -8.56
N ASN A 331 -3.40 -8.41 -9.69
CA ASN A 331 -3.99 -8.49 -11.01
C ASN A 331 -3.85 -9.93 -11.52
N PRO A 332 -4.91 -10.77 -11.42
CA PRO A 332 -4.81 -12.19 -11.73
C PRO A 332 -4.51 -12.46 -13.22
N THR A 333 -4.75 -11.48 -14.11
CA THR A 333 -4.47 -11.64 -15.55
C THR A 333 -2.98 -11.57 -15.88
N VAL A 334 -2.19 -10.80 -15.11
CA VAL A 334 -0.73 -10.71 -15.26
C VAL A 334 -0.02 -11.69 -14.31
N ALA A 335 -0.50 -11.83 -13.07
CA ALA A 335 0.10 -12.71 -12.06
C ALA A 335 0.04 -14.22 -12.40
N SER A 336 -0.71 -14.61 -13.43
CA SER A 336 -0.78 -16.00 -13.94
C SER A 336 0.11 -16.28 -15.15
N LEU A 337 0.77 -15.26 -15.72
CA LEU A 337 1.64 -15.43 -16.89
C LEU A 337 2.95 -16.17 -16.51
N PRO A 338 3.53 -16.98 -17.42
CA PRO A 338 4.79 -17.70 -17.19
C PRO A 338 5.94 -16.83 -16.69
N GLU A 339 6.08 -15.62 -17.22
CA GLU A 339 7.11 -14.64 -16.86
C GLU A 339 6.96 -14.02 -15.46
N HIS A 340 5.86 -14.30 -14.74
CA HIS A 340 5.62 -13.86 -13.35
C HIS A 340 5.49 -15.04 -12.36
N GLN A 341 5.75 -16.28 -12.79
CA GLN A 341 5.66 -17.47 -11.93
C GLN A 341 6.75 -17.56 -10.84
N HIS A 342 7.77 -16.68 -10.86
CA HIS A 342 8.75 -16.53 -9.78
C HIS A 342 8.26 -15.73 -8.57
N LEU A 343 7.05 -15.16 -8.62
CA LEU A 343 6.52 -14.35 -7.53
C LEU A 343 6.08 -15.21 -6.34
N MET A 344 6.10 -14.60 -5.15
CA MET A 344 6.00 -15.29 -3.85
C MET A 344 7.20 -16.23 -3.63
N ALA A 345 8.42 -15.71 -3.78
CA ALA A 345 9.69 -16.44 -3.85
C ALA A 345 10.15 -17.17 -2.54
N GLU A 346 9.24 -17.41 -1.59
CA GLU A 346 9.48 -18.27 -0.44
C GLU A 346 9.73 -19.73 -0.89
N HIS A 347 10.62 -20.44 -0.20
CA HIS A 347 10.99 -21.79 -0.61
C HIS A 347 9.89 -22.82 -0.27
N GLY A 348 9.62 -23.73 -1.21
CA GLY A 348 8.53 -24.72 -1.06
C GLY A 348 8.79 -25.84 -0.05
N CYS A 349 10.04 -26.15 0.30
CA CYS A 349 10.34 -27.34 1.11
C CYS A 349 10.33 -27.08 2.62
N TYR A 350 9.74 -28.03 3.34
CA TYR A 350 9.65 -28.01 4.80
C TYR A 350 11.02 -28.25 5.46
N GLY A 351 11.43 -27.28 6.29
CA GLY A 351 12.61 -27.34 7.16
C GLY A 351 12.30 -27.59 8.64
N GLY A 352 11.03 -27.87 8.98
CA GLY A 352 10.59 -28.07 10.37
C GLY A 352 9.72 -26.93 10.90
N LYS A 353 9.69 -26.78 12.23
CA LYS A 353 8.98 -25.70 12.93
C LYS A 353 9.92 -24.95 13.85
N ASN A 354 9.80 -23.63 13.89
CA ASN A 354 10.47 -22.78 14.87
C ASN A 354 9.48 -22.40 15.99
N ASP A 355 9.55 -23.10 17.13
CA ASP A 355 8.65 -22.85 18.25
C ASP A 355 8.88 -21.53 18.99
N ALA A 356 9.97 -20.80 18.70
CA ALA A 356 10.16 -19.42 19.17
C ALA A 356 9.26 -18.41 18.43
N ILE A 357 8.76 -18.75 17.23
CA ILE A 357 7.81 -17.91 16.49
C ILE A 357 6.42 -18.04 17.12
N LYS A 358 5.85 -16.90 17.53
CA LYS A 358 4.49 -16.81 18.07
C LYS A 358 3.51 -16.45 16.96
N GLY A 359 2.71 -17.41 16.52
CA GLY A 359 1.69 -17.19 15.49
C GLY A 359 1.10 -18.52 15.00
N ALA A 360 0.22 -18.42 14.00
CA ALA A 360 -0.29 -19.59 13.28
C ALA A 360 0.80 -20.23 12.39
N ASP A 361 1.67 -19.41 11.82
CA ASP A 361 2.79 -19.91 11.01
C ASP A 361 4.07 -20.03 11.83
N LYS A 362 4.46 -21.29 12.07
CA LYS A 362 5.73 -21.68 12.69
C LYS A 362 6.66 -22.36 11.69
N ARG A 363 6.26 -22.53 10.44
CA ARG A 363 6.99 -23.37 9.47
C ARG A 363 8.32 -22.72 9.13
N ILE A 364 9.35 -23.55 9.01
CA ILE A 364 10.62 -23.16 8.42
C ILE A 364 10.56 -23.58 6.95
N HIS A 365 10.75 -22.62 6.05
CA HIS A 365 10.78 -22.83 4.61
C HIS A 365 12.24 -22.84 4.14
N ILE A 366 12.66 -23.90 3.45
CA ILE A 366 14.05 -24.09 2.97
C ILE A 366 14.07 -24.57 1.52
N GLU A 367 15.22 -24.43 0.87
CA GLU A 367 15.44 -24.89 -0.50
C GLU A 367 15.23 -26.41 -0.66
N CYS A 368 14.56 -26.80 -1.74
CA CYS A 368 14.40 -28.19 -2.17
C CYS A 368 15.66 -28.67 -2.93
N GLY A 369 15.97 -29.97 -2.89
CA GLY A 369 17.09 -30.54 -3.67
C GLY A 369 18.48 -30.34 -3.04
N GLY A 370 18.57 -29.96 -1.77
CA GLY A 370 19.82 -29.85 -1.01
C GLY A 370 19.81 -30.72 0.26
N GLU A 371 20.98 -31.23 0.64
CA GLU A 371 21.18 -32.31 1.63
C GLU A 371 20.65 -33.69 1.19
N LYS A 372 21.29 -34.76 1.69
CA LYS A 372 21.06 -36.15 1.24
C LYS A 372 19.61 -36.61 1.35
N ASP A 373 18.90 -36.14 2.37
CA ASP A 373 17.52 -36.56 2.64
C ASP A 373 16.48 -35.84 1.74
N LYS A 374 16.92 -34.93 0.85
CA LYS A 374 16.04 -34.13 -0.02
C LYS A 374 16.46 -34.13 -1.50
N GLU A 375 17.37 -35.03 -1.90
CA GLU A 375 17.78 -35.23 -3.30
C GLU A 375 16.60 -35.57 -4.23
N ASN A 376 15.51 -36.14 -3.69
CA ASN A 376 14.27 -36.44 -4.41
C ASN A 376 13.28 -35.25 -4.52
N LEU A 377 13.63 -34.05 -4.07
CA LEU A 377 12.73 -32.87 -4.06
C LEU A 377 13.18 -31.83 -5.09
N THR A 378 12.27 -31.41 -5.97
CA THR A 378 12.55 -30.47 -7.06
C THR A 378 13.00 -29.10 -6.55
N ALA A 379 14.27 -28.75 -6.79
CA ALA A 379 14.82 -27.42 -6.51
C ALA A 379 14.08 -26.31 -7.30
N LEU A 380 13.96 -25.13 -6.70
CA LEU A 380 13.51 -23.95 -7.44
C LEU A 380 14.59 -23.55 -8.47
N PRO A 381 14.21 -23.27 -9.74
CA PRO A 381 15.18 -22.85 -10.73
C PRO A 381 15.83 -21.52 -10.32
N ALA A 382 17.08 -21.29 -10.72
CA ALA A 382 17.80 -20.06 -10.36
C ALA A 382 17.04 -18.78 -10.77
N ALA A 383 16.29 -18.84 -11.89
CA ALA A 383 15.41 -17.77 -12.35
C ALA A 383 14.25 -17.44 -11.39
N TYR A 384 13.89 -18.33 -10.44
CA TYR A 384 12.83 -18.09 -9.45
C TYR A 384 13.36 -17.59 -8.10
N LYS A 385 14.66 -17.70 -7.83
CA LYS A 385 15.25 -17.16 -6.60
C LYS A 385 15.20 -15.61 -6.60
N PRO A 386 15.02 -14.94 -5.46
CA PRO A 386 15.00 -13.47 -5.39
C PRO A 386 16.36 -12.86 -5.77
N LEU A 387 16.38 -11.56 -6.07
CA LEU A 387 17.64 -10.85 -6.34
C LEU A 387 18.46 -10.70 -5.06
N PRO A 388 19.79 -10.94 -5.09
CA PRO A 388 20.65 -10.88 -3.90
C PRO A 388 20.95 -9.42 -3.51
N LEU A 389 20.24 -8.93 -2.50
CA LEU A 389 20.47 -7.59 -1.95
C LEU A 389 21.74 -7.55 -1.07
N ASN A 390 22.37 -6.38 -0.98
CA ASN A 390 23.55 -6.18 -0.15
C ASN A 390 23.72 -4.71 0.28
N SER A 391 24.45 -4.48 1.37
CA SER A 391 24.61 -3.15 1.99
C SER A 391 25.49 -2.16 1.21
N HIS A 392 26.07 -2.54 0.07
CA HIS A 392 26.69 -1.59 -0.85
C HIS A 392 25.65 -0.92 -1.76
N MET A 393 24.59 -1.65 -2.16
CA MET A 393 23.47 -1.08 -2.92
C MET A 393 22.73 0.00 -2.11
N ASP A 394 22.42 -0.28 -0.84
CA ASP A 394 21.84 0.70 0.10
C ASP A 394 22.69 1.99 0.16
N LYS A 395 24.00 1.86 0.40
CA LYS A 395 24.93 2.99 0.51
C LYS A 395 25.06 3.79 -0.77
N LYS A 396 25.01 3.13 -1.94
CA LYS A 396 25.04 3.79 -3.25
C LYS A 396 23.78 4.63 -3.47
N TRP A 397 22.61 4.13 -3.07
CA TRP A 397 21.37 4.90 -3.11
C TRP A 397 21.37 6.04 -2.07
N GLU A 398 21.82 5.79 -0.84
CA GLU A 398 21.99 6.86 0.16
C GLU A 398 22.89 8.01 -0.32
N SER A 399 23.97 7.71 -1.05
CA SER A 399 24.83 8.73 -1.66
C SER A 399 24.05 9.54 -2.69
N LEU A 400 23.39 8.87 -3.64
CA LEU A 400 22.59 9.50 -4.69
C LEU A 400 21.54 10.48 -4.12
N ILE A 401 20.85 10.12 -3.03
CA ILE A 401 19.87 11.02 -2.40
C ILE A 401 20.55 12.20 -1.67
N LYS A 402 21.73 12.01 -1.07
CA LYS A 402 22.53 13.11 -0.48
C LYS A 402 23.02 14.07 -1.55
N ASP A 403 23.54 13.55 -2.67
CA ASP A 403 24.03 14.33 -3.81
C ASP A 403 22.90 15.15 -4.47
N MET A 404 21.69 14.57 -4.57
CA MET A 404 20.48 15.28 -5.02
C MET A 404 20.13 16.47 -4.12
N LEU A 405 20.15 16.29 -2.80
CA LEU A 405 19.80 17.35 -1.85
C LEU A 405 20.88 18.43 -1.74
N GLN A 406 22.16 18.08 -1.92
CA GLN A 406 23.23 19.07 -2.00
C GLN A 406 23.02 20.00 -3.22
N LYS A 407 22.79 19.44 -4.42
CA LYS A 407 22.46 20.20 -5.63
C LYS A 407 21.19 21.05 -5.49
N GLY A 408 20.20 20.56 -4.74
CA GLY A 408 18.98 21.32 -4.44
C GLY A 408 19.21 22.56 -3.55
N ASN A 409 20.29 22.58 -2.77
CA ASN A 409 20.66 23.69 -1.88
C ASN A 409 21.66 24.67 -2.50
N GLU A 410 22.24 24.37 -3.67
CA GLU A 410 23.12 25.31 -4.37
C GLU A 410 22.31 26.52 -4.88
N PRO A 411 22.80 27.76 -4.68
CA PRO A 411 22.10 28.95 -5.16
C PRO A 411 22.09 28.94 -6.68
N LYS A 412 20.89 28.76 -7.26
CA LYS A 412 20.69 28.73 -8.72
C LYS A 412 21.24 30.02 -9.33
N VAL A 413 22.36 29.91 -10.03
CA VAL A 413 22.98 31.02 -10.75
C VAL A 413 21.97 31.49 -11.81
N GLU A 414 21.53 32.75 -11.71
CA GLU A 414 20.74 33.37 -12.77
C GLU A 414 21.63 33.52 -14.01
N GLU A 415 21.48 32.60 -14.96
CA GLU A 415 22.08 32.71 -16.28
C GLU A 415 21.41 33.86 -17.04
N LYS A 416 21.97 35.06 -16.84
CA LYS A 416 21.51 36.28 -17.52
C LYS A 416 21.85 36.19 -19.00
N THR A 417 20.87 35.78 -19.78
CA THR A 417 20.84 35.93 -21.23
C THR A 417 20.96 37.42 -21.57
N ASN A 418 22.10 37.82 -22.15
CA ASN A 418 22.30 39.12 -22.79
C ASN A 418 21.68 39.14 -24.20
#